data_AF-A0A7W4THW5-F1
#
_entry.id   AF-A0A7W4THW5-F1
#
_cell.length_a   1.000
_cell.length_b   1.000
_cell.length_c   1.000
_cell.angle_alpha   90.00
_cell.angle_beta   90.00
_cell.angle_gamma   90.00
#
_symmetry.space_group_name_H-M   'P 1'
#
loop_
_entity.id
_entity.type
_entity.pdbx_description
1 polymer ?
#
loop_
_entity_poly.entity_id
_entity_poly.type
_entity_poly.pdbx_seq_one_letter_code
_entity_poly.pdbx_strand_id
1 'polypeptide(L)'
;MPLPMSVTGALAALVPHDALSDAFGGRSRNPGSVSWRHELIEEAEASRLLGAAVPTLPVLRAPDLVERVSVHRGLRTESLEAQLQAGLLLLHLRITYLPLEQAWEQALTWSVLRRGGSVLNVQEQDPDPQRQQPWPQRVASGRGAGSRDAGSSDYTVVTVEGTEVGVQADACGVVHLTWVVSRGGRVLLMALLTRRGPRAAVELVADGGLLG
;
A
#
# COMPACT_ATOMS: atom_id res chain seq x y z
N MET A 1 7.35 33.18 -22.81
CA MET A 1 8.74 33.62 -22.56
C MET A 1 9.52 32.45 -22.00
N PRO A 2 10.71 32.12 -22.53
CA PRO A 2 11.57 31.11 -21.92
C PRO A 2 12.08 31.57 -20.55
N LEU A 3 12.24 30.63 -19.62
CA LEU A 3 12.71 30.91 -18.26
C LEU A 3 14.18 31.37 -18.27
N PRO A 4 14.62 32.22 -17.32
CA PRO A 4 16.01 32.64 -17.20
C PRO A 4 16.95 31.45 -16.97
N MET A 5 18.12 31.44 -17.62
CA MET A 5 19.07 30.31 -17.57
C MET A 5 19.53 29.94 -16.14
N SER A 6 19.53 30.88 -15.20
CA SER A 6 19.85 30.63 -13.79
C SER A 6 18.78 29.77 -13.08
N VAL A 7 17.51 29.87 -13.49
CA VAL A 7 16.40 29.05 -12.98
C VAL A 7 16.49 27.64 -13.59
N THR A 8 16.84 27.54 -14.86
CA THR A 8 17.06 26.26 -15.55
C THR A 8 18.24 25.48 -14.96
N GLY A 9 19.33 26.17 -14.61
CA GLY A 9 20.50 25.57 -13.94
C GLY A 9 20.20 25.09 -12.52
N ALA A 10 19.41 25.86 -11.75
CA ALA A 10 18.99 25.46 -10.41
C ALA A 10 18.03 24.25 -10.42
N LEU A 11 17.16 24.14 -11.42
CA LEU A 11 16.28 22.99 -11.60
C LEU A 11 17.03 21.73 -12.04
N ALA A 12 18.08 21.86 -12.86
CA ALA A 12 18.93 20.75 -13.28
C ALA A 12 19.77 20.17 -12.13
N ALA A 13 20.12 20.98 -11.13
CA ALA A 13 20.85 20.54 -9.94
C ALA A 13 19.98 19.78 -8.92
N LEU A 14 18.64 19.91 -8.99
CA LEU A 14 17.70 19.30 -8.05
C LEU A 14 17.20 17.91 -8.47
N VAL A 15 17.57 17.42 -9.66
CA VAL A 15 17.14 16.11 -10.15
C VAL A 15 18.34 15.35 -10.73
N PRO A 16 18.81 14.25 -10.11
CA PRO A 16 19.88 13.45 -10.68
C PRO A 16 19.44 12.91 -12.04
N HIS A 17 20.12 13.36 -13.09
CA HIS A 17 19.82 13.01 -14.49
C HIS A 17 19.84 11.50 -14.74
N ASP A 18 20.63 10.76 -13.97
CA ASP A 18 20.75 9.30 -14.04
C ASP A 18 19.44 8.60 -13.64
N ALA A 19 18.71 9.15 -12.66
CA ALA A 19 17.43 8.63 -12.21
C ALA A 19 16.30 8.85 -13.24
N LEU A 20 16.41 9.91 -14.07
CA LEU A 20 15.50 10.14 -15.18
C LEU A 20 15.86 9.28 -16.39
N SER A 21 17.15 9.08 -16.68
CA SER A 21 17.60 8.28 -17.83
C SER A 21 17.17 6.80 -17.71
N ASP A 22 17.27 6.21 -16.52
CA ASP A 22 16.76 4.86 -16.25
C ASP A 22 15.23 4.78 -16.32
N ALA A 23 14.52 5.86 -15.98
CA ALA A 23 13.07 5.93 -16.06
C ALA A 23 12.56 6.05 -17.52
N PHE A 24 13.36 6.59 -18.44
CA PHE A 24 12.95 6.86 -19.83
C PHE A 24 13.52 5.86 -20.88
N GLY A 25 14.27 4.83 -20.47
CA GLY A 25 14.96 3.85 -21.33
C GLY A 25 14.11 2.87 -22.18
N GLY A 26 12.79 3.08 -22.33
CA GLY A 26 12.10 2.74 -23.59
C GLY A 26 11.72 1.28 -23.92
N ARG A 27 11.21 0.46 -22.97
CA ARG A 27 10.45 -0.78 -23.28
C ARG A 27 9.21 -1.00 -22.40
N SER A 28 8.30 -0.05 -22.34
CA SER A 28 6.94 -0.39 -21.89
C SER A 28 5.89 0.62 -22.36
N ARG A 29 4.68 0.11 -22.59
CA ARG A 29 3.49 0.88 -23.02
C ARG A 29 2.57 1.25 -21.85
N ASN A 30 3.01 0.98 -20.61
CA ASN A 30 2.57 1.65 -19.38
C ASN A 30 3.61 1.44 -18.23
N PRO A 31 4.85 1.94 -18.36
CA PRO A 31 5.89 1.82 -17.34
C PRO A 31 5.90 3.07 -16.49
N GLY A 32 5.44 2.97 -15.25
CA GLY A 32 5.40 4.17 -14.40
C GLY A 32 4.41 4.17 -13.25
N SER A 33 3.87 3.01 -12.85
CA SER A 33 3.19 2.93 -11.56
C SER A 33 3.62 1.67 -10.82
N VAL A 34 4.82 1.72 -10.26
CA VAL A 34 5.19 0.93 -9.10
C VAL A 34 5.56 1.95 -8.04
N SER A 35 4.89 1.92 -6.90
CA SER A 35 5.29 2.63 -5.67
C SER A 35 6.77 2.35 -5.39
N TRP A 36 7.64 3.32 -5.69
CA TRP A 36 8.99 3.13 -6.24
C TRP A 36 10.06 2.44 -5.39
N ARG A 37 9.76 1.83 -4.24
CA ARG A 37 10.79 1.13 -3.45
C ARG A 37 10.28 -0.07 -2.67
N HIS A 38 9.16 -0.67 -3.06
CA HIS A 38 8.86 -1.97 -2.47
C HIS A 38 9.87 -3.00 -2.98
N GLU A 39 10.45 -3.77 -2.07
CA GLU A 39 11.32 -4.89 -2.39
C GLU A 39 10.74 -6.15 -1.76
N LEU A 40 10.81 -7.27 -2.48
CA LEU A 40 10.42 -8.56 -1.94
C LEU A 40 11.34 -8.94 -0.79
N ILE A 41 10.75 -9.38 0.31
CA ILE A 41 11.46 -9.87 1.47
C ILE A 41 10.81 -11.16 1.95
N GLU A 42 11.57 -11.95 2.68
CA GLU A 42 11.06 -13.16 3.31
C GLU A 42 10.15 -12.84 4.49
N GLU A 43 9.20 -13.73 4.80
CA GLU A 43 8.26 -13.55 5.91
C GLU A 43 8.98 -13.37 7.25
N ALA A 44 10.08 -14.11 7.47
CA ALA A 44 10.89 -14.00 8.68
C ALA A 44 11.52 -12.59 8.84
N GLU A 45 11.96 -11.99 7.72
CA GLU A 45 12.49 -10.62 7.75
C GLU A 45 11.39 -9.60 8.03
N ALA A 46 10.23 -9.74 7.37
CA ALA A 46 9.07 -8.88 7.61
C ALA A 46 8.59 -8.96 9.06
N SER A 47 8.56 -10.16 9.65
CA SER A 47 8.17 -10.37 11.04
C SER A 47 9.11 -9.66 12.01
N ARG A 48 10.42 -9.72 11.72
CA ARG A 48 11.46 -9.06 12.52
C ARG A 48 11.37 -7.53 12.44
N LEU A 49 11.13 -6.96 11.25
CA LEU A 49 10.95 -5.51 11.07
C LEU A 49 9.69 -5.00 11.79
N LEU A 50 8.61 -5.80 11.74
CA LEU A 50 7.35 -5.53 12.40
C LEU A 50 7.45 -5.65 13.93
N GLY A 51 8.31 -6.55 14.44
CA GLY A 51 8.37 -6.91 15.86
C GLY A 51 7.26 -7.88 16.28
N ALA A 52 6.60 -8.52 15.32
CA ALA A 52 5.50 -9.46 15.52
C ALA A 52 5.32 -10.36 14.29
N ALA A 53 4.46 -11.39 14.36
CA ALA A 53 4.12 -12.17 13.18
C ALA A 53 3.50 -11.29 12.08
N VAL A 54 3.83 -11.53 10.81
CA VAL A 54 3.27 -10.79 9.67
C VAL A 54 1.76 -11.01 9.62
N PRO A 55 0.93 -9.97 9.46
CA PRO A 55 -0.50 -10.15 9.26
C PRO A 55 -0.73 -10.74 7.86
N THR A 56 -1.06 -12.03 7.80
CA THR A 56 -1.37 -12.74 6.57
C THR A 56 -2.83 -13.17 6.56
N LEU A 57 -3.34 -13.54 5.39
CA LEU A 57 -4.66 -14.09 5.15
C LEU A 57 -4.50 -15.51 4.58
N PRO A 58 -4.24 -16.53 5.42
CA PRO A 58 -3.97 -17.89 4.95
C PRO A 58 -5.09 -18.50 4.11
N VAL A 59 -6.34 -18.07 4.34
CA VAL A 59 -7.52 -18.48 3.55
C VAL A 59 -7.42 -18.11 2.06
N LEU A 60 -6.58 -17.13 1.71
CA LEU A 60 -6.32 -16.74 0.33
C LEU A 60 -5.20 -17.57 -0.32
N ARG A 61 -4.50 -18.42 0.44
CA ARG A 61 -3.48 -19.32 -0.11
C ARG A 61 -4.20 -20.43 -0.86
N ALA A 62 -4.14 -20.38 -2.20
CA ALA A 62 -4.68 -21.36 -3.10
C ALA A 62 -3.57 -21.85 -4.04
N PRO A 63 -3.67 -23.04 -4.67
CA PRO A 63 -2.62 -23.58 -5.53
C PRO A 63 -2.25 -22.67 -6.71
N ASP A 64 -3.17 -21.81 -7.14
CA ASP A 64 -3.03 -20.84 -8.22
C ASP A 64 -2.69 -19.41 -7.76
N LEU A 65 -2.62 -19.18 -6.45
CA LEU A 65 -2.28 -17.89 -5.85
C LEU A 65 -0.95 -17.94 -5.10
N VAL A 66 -0.12 -16.93 -5.31
CA VAL A 66 1.12 -16.74 -4.59
C VAL A 66 0.96 -15.60 -3.59
N GLU A 67 1.27 -15.91 -2.34
CA GLU A 67 1.49 -14.90 -1.31
C GLU A 67 2.91 -14.34 -1.46
N ARG A 68 3.05 -13.01 -1.53
CA ARG A 68 4.35 -12.34 -1.53
C ARG A 68 4.34 -11.17 -0.57
N VAL A 69 5.40 -11.05 0.22
CA VAL A 69 5.62 -9.93 1.14
C VAL A 69 6.64 -8.99 0.53
N SER A 70 6.35 -7.69 0.57
CA SER A 70 7.28 -6.66 0.17
C SER A 70 7.29 -5.52 1.17
N VAL A 71 8.43 -4.83 1.29
CA VAL A 71 8.59 -3.69 2.19
C VAL A 71 9.01 -2.46 1.42
N HIS A 72 8.43 -1.31 1.76
CA HIS A 72 8.88 -0.04 1.25
C HIS A 72 10.29 0.26 1.79
N ARG A 73 11.25 0.41 0.88
CA ARG A 73 12.63 0.73 1.18
C ARG A 73 12.87 2.23 1.08
N GLY A 74 13.63 2.76 2.03
CA GLY A 74 14.14 4.13 1.99
C GLY A 74 15.32 4.27 1.04
N LEU A 75 16.35 5.03 1.40
CA LEU A 75 17.56 5.22 0.58
C LEU A 75 18.36 3.90 0.49
N ARG A 76 18.94 3.62 -0.69
CA ARG A 76 19.63 2.35 -1.00
C ARG A 76 20.90 2.11 -0.19
N THR A 77 21.51 3.17 0.32
CA THR A 77 22.85 3.16 0.93
C THR A 77 22.86 2.74 2.40
N GLU A 78 21.70 2.72 3.06
CA GLU A 78 21.58 2.39 4.49
C GLU A 78 20.72 1.13 4.68
N SER A 79 20.94 0.43 5.80
CA SER A 79 20.06 -0.70 6.14
C SER A 79 18.65 -0.17 6.45
N LEU A 80 17.63 -0.94 6.08
CA LEU A 80 16.24 -0.58 6.33
C LEU A 80 15.98 -0.40 7.84
N GLU A 81 16.52 -1.28 8.67
CA GLU A 81 16.41 -1.18 10.13
C GLU A 81 16.97 0.10 10.70
N ALA A 82 18.16 0.53 10.24
CA ALA A 82 18.75 1.77 10.71
C ALA A 82 17.86 2.97 10.36
N GLN A 83 17.28 2.98 9.16
CA GLN A 83 16.37 4.04 8.72
C GLN A 83 15.06 4.05 9.55
N LEU A 84 14.51 2.87 9.86
CA LEU A 84 13.33 2.75 10.73
C LEU A 84 13.64 3.18 12.17
N GLN A 85 14.76 2.73 12.74
CA GLN A 85 15.19 3.09 14.10
C GLN A 85 15.50 4.58 14.23
N ALA A 86 16.06 5.20 13.20
CA ALA A 86 16.33 6.64 13.16
C ALA A 86 15.07 7.49 12.89
N GLY A 87 13.91 6.88 12.63
CA GLY A 87 12.68 7.59 12.31
C GLY A 87 12.70 8.32 10.96
N LEU A 88 13.65 7.96 10.08
CA LEU A 88 13.75 8.50 8.72
C LEU A 88 12.72 7.87 7.77
N LEU A 89 12.19 6.71 8.16
CA LEU A 89 11.20 5.95 7.44
C LEU A 89 10.19 5.35 8.43
N LEU A 90 8.93 5.32 8.05
CA LEU A 90 7.89 4.54 8.73
C LEU A 90 7.78 3.17 8.07
N LEU A 91 7.54 2.13 8.86
CA LEU A 91 7.38 0.78 8.33
C LEU A 91 6.17 0.72 7.39
N HIS A 92 6.36 0.21 6.18
CA HIS A 92 5.28 -0.04 5.26
C HIS A 92 5.49 -1.37 4.54
N LEU A 93 4.75 -2.38 4.98
CA LEU A 93 4.71 -3.71 4.37
C LEU A 93 3.50 -3.82 3.44
N ARG A 94 3.64 -4.66 2.43
CA ARG A 94 2.56 -5.07 1.55
C ARG A 94 2.60 -6.57 1.36
N ILE A 95 1.49 -7.21 1.69
CA ILE A 95 1.26 -8.63 1.45
C ILE A 95 0.31 -8.74 0.26
N THR A 96 0.73 -9.44 -0.78
CA THR A 96 -0.02 -9.59 -2.03
C THR A 96 -0.41 -11.05 -2.23
N TYR A 97 -1.64 -11.28 -2.68
CA TYR A 97 -2.21 -12.58 -3.01
C TYR A 97 -2.59 -12.54 -4.48
N LEU A 98 -1.70 -13.02 -5.36
CA LEU A 98 -1.82 -12.81 -6.81
C LEU A 98 -1.78 -14.14 -7.57
N PRO A 99 -2.39 -14.23 -8.75
CA PRO A 99 -2.22 -15.37 -9.64
C PRO A 99 -0.73 -15.67 -9.92
N LEU A 100 -0.35 -16.94 -10.04
CA LEU A 100 1.03 -17.40 -10.26
C LEU A 100 1.72 -16.69 -11.43
N GLU A 101 1.00 -16.53 -12.54
CA GLU A 101 1.47 -15.91 -13.78
C GLU A 101 1.65 -14.39 -13.68
N GLN A 102 1.18 -13.78 -12.59
CA GLN A 102 1.17 -12.34 -12.41
C GLN A 102 2.44 -11.86 -11.70
N ALA A 103 3.14 -10.93 -12.36
CA ALA A 103 4.26 -10.20 -11.79
C ALA A 103 3.79 -9.39 -10.57
N TRP A 104 4.52 -9.49 -9.45
CA TRP A 104 4.12 -8.91 -8.16
C TRP A 104 4.11 -7.37 -8.19
N GLU A 105 4.94 -6.77 -9.03
CA GLU A 105 5.00 -5.33 -9.27
C GLU A 105 3.65 -4.79 -9.77
N GLN A 106 2.82 -5.64 -10.37
CA GLN A 106 1.51 -5.28 -10.88
C GLN A 106 0.39 -5.46 -9.84
N ALA A 107 0.69 -5.82 -8.59
CA ALA A 107 -0.30 -6.10 -7.54
C ALA A 107 -1.34 -4.99 -7.36
N LEU A 108 -0.92 -3.73 -7.48
CA LEU A 108 -1.79 -2.56 -7.33
C LEU A 108 -2.46 -2.11 -8.63
N THR A 109 -2.22 -2.79 -9.75
CA THR A 109 -2.89 -2.45 -11.00
C THR A 109 -4.34 -2.92 -10.96
N TRP A 110 -5.25 -2.07 -11.45
CA TRP A 110 -6.68 -2.40 -11.52
C TRP A 110 -6.96 -3.71 -12.23
N SER A 111 -6.17 -4.07 -13.24
CA SER A 111 -6.32 -5.35 -13.96
C SER A 111 -6.09 -6.56 -13.05
N VAL A 112 -5.14 -6.48 -12.12
CA VAL A 112 -4.78 -7.57 -11.21
C VAL A 112 -5.83 -7.75 -10.11
N LEU A 113 -6.25 -6.64 -9.48
CA LEU A 113 -7.36 -6.67 -8.53
C LEU A 113 -8.65 -7.18 -9.20
N ARG A 114 -8.93 -6.75 -10.44
CA ARG A 114 -10.10 -7.22 -11.21
C ARG A 114 -10.13 -8.72 -11.47
N ARG A 115 -8.96 -9.36 -11.57
CA ARG A 115 -8.80 -10.81 -11.75
C ARG A 115 -8.80 -11.59 -10.44
N GLY A 116 -9.12 -10.95 -9.32
CA GLY A 116 -9.23 -11.63 -8.02
C GLY A 116 -7.99 -11.47 -7.11
N GLY A 117 -6.98 -10.72 -7.55
CA GLY A 117 -5.85 -10.36 -6.69
C GLY A 117 -6.32 -9.61 -5.45
N SER A 118 -5.68 -9.88 -4.32
CA SER A 118 -5.91 -9.14 -3.06
C SER A 118 -4.60 -8.58 -2.52
N VAL A 119 -4.66 -7.41 -1.91
CA VAL A 119 -3.49 -6.70 -1.39
C VAL A 119 -3.78 -6.16 0.00
N LEU A 120 -2.99 -6.57 0.98
CA LEU A 120 -3.00 -6.04 2.34
C LEU A 120 -1.79 -5.10 2.51
N ASN A 121 -2.04 -3.81 2.66
CA ASN A 121 -1.04 -2.84 3.08
C ASN A 121 -1.05 -2.71 4.60
N VAL A 122 0.14 -2.62 5.18
CA VAL A 122 0.39 -2.50 6.61
C VAL A 122 1.33 -1.32 6.76
N GLN A 123 0.81 -0.19 7.19
CA GLN A 123 1.58 1.05 7.30
C GLN A 123 1.62 1.52 8.74
N GLU A 124 2.80 1.77 9.27
CA GLU A 124 2.98 2.42 10.56
C GLU A 124 2.48 3.87 10.49
N GLN A 125 1.70 4.26 11.50
CA GLN A 125 1.29 5.65 11.67
C GLN A 125 2.45 6.48 12.24
N ASP A 126 2.54 7.73 11.80
CA ASP A 126 3.53 8.66 12.35
C ASP A 126 3.24 8.87 13.86
N PRO A 127 4.25 8.79 14.74
CA PRO A 127 4.05 9.06 16.16
C PRO A 127 3.66 10.53 16.41
N ASP A 128 3.95 11.45 15.49
CA ASP A 128 3.49 12.84 15.55
C ASP A 128 2.02 12.96 15.11
N PRO A 129 1.09 13.34 16.01
CA PRO A 129 -0.32 13.48 15.69
C PRO A 129 -0.62 14.45 14.54
N GLN A 130 0.25 15.42 14.26
CA GLN A 130 0.07 16.36 13.16
C GLN A 130 0.39 15.75 11.79
N ARG A 131 1.17 14.66 11.76
CA ARG A 131 1.59 13.95 10.54
C ARG A 131 0.88 12.61 10.36
N GLN A 132 0.06 12.21 11.34
CA GLN A 132 -0.79 11.03 11.23
C GLN A 132 -1.75 11.15 10.05
N GLN A 133 -1.85 10.08 9.27
CA GLN A 133 -2.87 9.99 8.24
C GLN A 133 -4.23 9.79 8.91
N PRO A 134 -5.25 10.59 8.57
CA PRO A 134 -6.56 10.46 9.18
C PRO A 134 -7.16 9.10 8.82
N TRP A 135 -7.56 8.36 9.84
CA TRP A 135 -8.49 7.25 9.68
C TRP A 135 -9.92 7.81 9.81
N PRO A 136 -10.85 7.45 8.92
CA PRO A 136 -10.69 6.54 7.79
C PRO A 136 -10.22 7.20 6.48
N GLN A 137 -9.50 6.44 5.65
CA GLN A 137 -9.10 6.90 4.31
C GLN A 137 -10.18 6.62 3.27
N ARG A 138 -10.71 7.69 2.67
CA ARG A 138 -11.45 7.58 1.41
C ARG A 138 -10.47 7.22 0.29
N VAL A 139 -10.66 6.08 -0.37
CA VAL A 139 -9.92 5.71 -1.58
C VAL A 139 -10.89 5.67 -2.75
N ALA A 140 -11.13 6.83 -3.35
CA ALA A 140 -11.59 6.95 -4.73
C ALA A 140 -11.16 8.30 -5.30
N SER A 141 -10.04 8.33 -6.01
CA SER A 141 -9.79 9.33 -7.04
C SER A 141 -9.08 8.69 -8.22
N GLY A 142 -9.81 7.82 -8.92
CA GLY A 142 -9.49 7.49 -10.30
C GLY A 142 -9.70 8.73 -11.18
N ARG A 143 -8.59 9.37 -11.56
CA ARG A 143 -8.40 10.54 -12.44
C ARG A 143 -8.99 11.88 -11.94
N GLY A 144 -8.09 12.77 -11.54
CA GLY A 144 -8.37 14.19 -11.29
C GLY A 144 -8.32 14.53 -9.81
N ALA A 145 -7.13 14.90 -9.31
CA ALA A 145 -7.01 15.73 -8.12
C ALA A 145 -7.63 17.10 -8.45
N GLY A 146 -8.95 17.19 -8.31
CA GLY A 146 -9.72 18.35 -8.78
C GLY A 146 -11.17 18.00 -9.11
N SER A 147 -11.88 17.32 -8.22
CA SER A 147 -13.34 17.37 -8.21
C SER A 147 -13.79 17.65 -6.79
N ARG A 148 -14.25 18.88 -6.59
CA ARG A 148 -14.95 19.36 -5.39
C ARG A 148 -16.44 19.00 -5.41
N ASP A 149 -16.83 17.98 -6.17
CA ASP A 149 -18.23 17.59 -6.27
C ASP A 149 -18.49 16.30 -5.48
N ALA A 150 -19.23 16.48 -4.39
CA ALA A 150 -19.82 15.44 -3.58
C ALA A 150 -20.80 14.59 -4.42
N GLY A 151 -20.61 13.26 -4.38
CA GLY A 151 -21.54 12.29 -4.95
C GLY A 151 -21.04 10.85 -4.89
N SER A 152 -21.36 10.15 -3.81
CA SER A 152 -21.40 8.67 -3.65
C SER A 152 -20.22 7.81 -4.15
N SER A 153 -19.11 7.81 -3.41
CA SER A 153 -18.50 6.51 -3.10
C SER A 153 -18.92 6.20 -1.68
N ASP A 154 -19.87 5.26 -1.53
CA ASP A 154 -20.49 4.93 -0.25
C ASP A 154 -19.43 4.32 0.67
N TYR A 155 -18.94 5.14 1.59
CA TYR A 155 -18.05 4.74 2.66
C TYR A 155 -18.90 4.52 3.91
N THR A 156 -18.68 3.40 4.60
CA THR A 156 -19.36 3.08 5.85
C THR A 156 -18.36 2.57 6.90
N VAL A 157 -18.65 2.78 8.18
CA VAL A 157 -17.89 2.22 9.29
C VAL A 157 -18.72 1.12 9.91
N VAL A 158 -18.12 -0.05 10.10
CA VAL A 158 -18.72 -1.14 10.87
C VAL A 158 -17.83 -1.45 12.06
N THR A 159 -18.43 -1.82 13.18
CA THR A 159 -17.68 -2.28 14.36
C THR A 159 -17.70 -3.80 14.39
N VAL A 160 -16.53 -4.42 14.45
CA VAL A 160 -16.34 -5.87 14.49
C VAL A 160 -15.44 -6.17 15.67
N GLU A 161 -15.94 -6.94 16.64
CA GLU A 161 -15.19 -7.31 17.85
C GLU A 161 -14.60 -6.10 18.62
N GLY A 162 -15.27 -4.94 18.53
CA GLY A 162 -14.81 -3.70 19.16
C GLY A 162 -13.84 -2.87 18.30
N THR A 163 -13.38 -3.40 17.16
CA THR A 163 -12.55 -2.69 16.19
C THR A 163 -13.42 -2.03 15.13
N GLU A 164 -13.19 -0.75 14.89
CA GLU A 164 -13.86 -0.04 13.80
C GLU A 164 -13.15 -0.31 12.47
N VAL A 165 -13.94 -0.72 11.48
CA VAL A 165 -13.48 -1.04 10.13
C VAL A 165 -14.20 -0.15 9.15
N GLY A 166 -13.42 0.68 8.46
CA GLY A 166 -13.89 1.45 7.32
C GLY A 166 -14.04 0.56 6.10
N VAL A 167 -15.19 0.64 5.46
CA VAL A 167 -15.57 -0.18 4.30
C VAL A 167 -15.94 0.76 3.16
N GLN A 168 -15.28 0.56 2.03
CA GLN A 168 -15.63 1.25 0.78
C GLN A 168 -15.70 0.24 -0.35
N ALA A 169 -16.68 0.38 -1.22
CA ALA A 169 -16.74 -0.38 -2.47
C ALA A 169 -16.75 0.59 -3.66
N ASP A 170 -15.99 0.28 -4.71
CA ASP A 170 -16.07 1.00 -5.96
C ASP A 170 -17.14 0.41 -6.90
N ALA A 171 -17.47 1.16 -7.95
CA ALA A 171 -18.42 0.70 -8.98
C ALA A 171 -17.92 -0.53 -9.78
N CYS A 172 -16.64 -0.90 -9.64
CA CYS A 172 -16.05 -2.07 -10.27
C CYS A 172 -16.12 -3.33 -9.39
N GLY A 173 -16.69 -3.22 -8.18
CA GLY A 173 -16.80 -4.29 -7.22
C GLY A 173 -15.48 -4.64 -6.52
N VAL A 174 -14.53 -3.70 -6.44
CA VAL A 174 -13.38 -3.78 -5.55
C VAL A 174 -13.76 -3.15 -4.21
N VAL A 175 -13.57 -3.92 -3.15
CA VAL A 175 -13.75 -3.49 -1.77
C VAL A 175 -12.40 -3.09 -1.19
N HIS A 176 -12.41 -1.95 -0.50
CA HIS A 176 -11.32 -1.44 0.30
C HIS A 176 -11.75 -1.42 1.76
N LEU A 177 -11.04 -2.16 2.60
CA LEU A 177 -11.19 -2.11 4.05
C LEU A 177 -10.03 -1.36 4.67
N THR A 178 -10.29 -0.53 5.67
CA THR A 178 -9.25 0.16 6.45
C THR A 178 -9.54 0.11 7.95
N TRP A 179 -8.54 -0.20 8.75
CA TRP A 179 -8.66 -0.24 10.21
C TRP A 179 -7.31 0.05 10.86
N VAL A 180 -7.31 0.29 12.16
CA VAL A 180 -6.09 0.55 12.93
C VAL A 180 -5.92 -0.55 13.96
N VAL A 181 -4.69 -1.06 14.08
CA VAL A 181 -4.32 -2.05 15.10
C VAL A 181 -3.01 -1.69 15.78
N SER A 182 -2.81 -2.19 16.99
CA SER A 182 -1.52 -2.10 17.68
C SER A 182 -0.83 -3.46 17.64
N ARG A 183 0.33 -3.56 16.99
CA ARG A 183 1.04 -4.83 16.81
C ARG A 183 2.54 -4.61 16.80
N GLY A 184 3.29 -5.46 17.50
CA GLY A 184 4.76 -5.35 17.57
C GLY A 184 5.26 -4.04 18.20
N GLY A 185 4.44 -3.42 19.07
CA GLY A 185 4.75 -2.10 19.66
C GLY A 185 4.49 -0.90 18.75
N ARG A 186 3.86 -1.11 17.58
CA ARG A 186 3.57 -0.06 16.59
C ARG A 186 2.06 0.12 16.42
N VAL A 187 1.64 1.34 16.09
CA VAL A 187 0.27 1.62 15.62
C VAL A 187 0.26 1.53 14.11
N LEU A 188 -0.55 0.63 13.56
CA LEU A 188 -0.58 0.28 12.15
C LEU A 188 -1.92 0.65 11.55
N LEU A 189 -1.88 1.46 10.48
CA LEU A 189 -2.98 1.60 9.53
C LEU A 189 -2.94 0.42 8.55
N MET A 190 -3.96 -0.42 8.64
CA MET A 190 -4.15 -1.60 7.81
C MET A 190 -5.12 -1.27 6.68
N ALA A 191 -4.84 -1.76 5.48
CA ALA A 191 -5.69 -1.56 4.31
C ALA A 191 -5.76 -2.81 3.42
N LEU A 192 -6.94 -3.41 3.26
CA LEU A 192 -7.16 -4.55 2.37
C LEU A 192 -7.91 -4.11 1.11
N LEU A 193 -7.34 -4.39 -0.05
CA LEU A 193 -8.00 -4.32 -1.36
C LEU A 193 -8.34 -5.73 -1.83
N THR A 194 -9.61 -6.00 -2.15
CA THR A 194 -10.06 -7.30 -2.63
C THR A 194 -11.32 -7.19 -3.49
N ARG A 195 -11.68 -8.24 -4.22
CA ARG A 195 -12.93 -8.32 -5.02
C ARG A 195 -14.06 -9.09 -4.37
N ARG A 196 -13.88 -9.50 -3.12
CA ARG A 196 -14.95 -10.06 -2.30
C ARG A 196 -16.03 -9.00 -2.08
N GLY A 197 -17.28 -9.44 -1.92
CA GLY A 197 -18.34 -8.53 -1.48
C GLY A 197 -18.01 -7.94 -0.10
N PRO A 198 -18.54 -6.75 0.27
CA PRO A 198 -18.17 -6.04 1.49
C PRO A 198 -18.22 -6.90 2.76
N ARG A 199 -19.31 -7.64 2.94
CA ARG A 199 -19.47 -8.58 4.06
C ARG A 199 -18.38 -9.65 4.10
N ALA A 200 -18.15 -10.34 2.98
CA ALA A 200 -17.15 -11.39 2.89
C ALA A 200 -15.71 -10.87 3.04
N ALA A 201 -15.45 -9.61 2.70
CA ALA A 201 -14.16 -8.97 2.96
C ALA A 201 -13.98 -8.69 4.45
N VAL A 202 -15.02 -8.23 5.15
CA VAL A 202 -14.99 -7.98 6.60
C VAL A 202 -14.85 -9.29 7.37
N GLU A 203 -15.61 -10.31 7.01
CA GLU A 203 -15.48 -11.67 7.58
C GLU A 203 -14.06 -12.21 7.37
N LEU A 204 -13.46 -12.00 6.19
CA LEU A 204 -12.10 -12.43 5.90
C LEU A 204 -11.05 -11.82 6.85
N VAL A 205 -11.13 -10.53 7.18
CA VAL A 205 -10.17 -9.89 8.09
C VAL A 205 -10.43 -10.26 9.55
N ALA A 206 -11.68 -10.49 9.92
CA ALA A 206 -12.08 -10.95 11.26
C ALA A 206 -11.60 -12.40 11.50
N ASP A 207 -11.98 -13.33 10.62
CA ASP A 207 -11.61 -14.74 10.70
C ASP A 207 -10.11 -14.97 10.55
N GLY A 208 -9.43 -14.06 9.84
CA GLY A 208 -7.97 -14.03 9.72
C GLY A 208 -7.25 -13.54 10.98
N GLY A 209 -7.98 -13.09 12.01
CA GLY A 209 -7.40 -12.55 13.24
C GLY A 209 -6.61 -11.27 13.02
N LEU A 210 -6.99 -10.45 12.04
CA LEU A 210 -6.28 -9.22 11.67
C LEU A 210 -6.82 -7.96 12.35
N LEU A 211 -7.92 -8.08 13.10
CA LEU A 211 -8.58 -6.96 13.77
C LEU A 211 -8.12 -6.72 15.21
N GLY A 212 -7.23 -7.57 15.74
CA GLY A 212 -6.68 -7.52 17.10
C GLY A 212 -5.17 -7.45 17.18
#